data_AF-X0UJ67-F1
#
_entry.id   AF-X0UJ67-F1
#
_cell.length_a   1.000
_cell.length_b   1.000
_cell.length_c   1.000
_cell.angle_alpha   90.00
_cell.angle_beta   90.00
_cell.angle_gamma   90.00
#
_symmetry.space_group_name_H-M   'P 1'
#
loop_
_entity.id
_entity.type
_entity.pdbx_description
1 polymer ?
#
loop_
_entity_poly.entity_id
_entity_poly.type
_entity_poly.pdbx_seq_one_letter_code
_entity_poly.pdbx_strand_id
1 'polypeptide(L)' 'MRNSLAVMFFALLSCLHSHAAEVTLHKADVCVYGGTASGVMAAIAAAKEGADVIIVEPSRWLGGITGGG' A
#
# COMPACT_ATOMS: atom_id res chain seq x y z
N MET A 1 -27.42 -12.01 33.66
CA MET A 1 -26.23 -11.34 34.25
C MET A 1 -24.92 -12.09 33.98
N ARG A 2 -24.82 -13.38 34.31
CA ARG A 2 -23.59 -14.19 34.09
C ARG A 2 -23.16 -14.30 32.62
N ASN A 3 -24.12 -14.40 31.69
CA ASN A 3 -23.85 -14.58 30.26
C ASN A 3 -23.42 -13.28 29.57
N SER A 4 -23.98 -12.13 30.00
CA SER A 4 -23.61 -10.81 29.48
C SER A 4 -22.16 -10.44 29.84
N LEU A 5 -21.68 -10.86 31.02
CA LEU A 5 -20.29 -10.67 31.45
C LEU A 5 -19.29 -11.46 30.59
N ALA A 6 -19.64 -12.71 30.24
CA ALA A 6 -18.80 -13.54 29.38
C ALA A 6 -18.70 -12.97 27.94
N VAL A 7 -19.81 -12.47 27.38
CA VAL A 7 -19.82 -11.84 26.05
C VAL A 7 -18.96 -10.57 26.04
N MET A 8 -19.05 -9.75 27.08
CA MET A 8 -18.24 -8.52 27.20
C MET A 8 -16.74 -8.83 27.33
N PHE A 9 -16.40 -9.88 28.08
CA PHE A 9 -15.01 -10.33 28.25
C PHE A 9 -14.42 -10.87 26.93
N PHE A 10 -15.19 -11.66 26.18
CA PHE A 10 -14.77 -12.20 24.88
C PHE A 10 -14.57 -11.09 23.85
N ALA A 11 -15.48 -10.10 23.81
CA ALA A 11 -15.35 -8.92 22.97
C ALA A 11 -14.11 -8.08 23.30
N LEU A 12 -13.79 -7.93 24.60
CA LEU A 12 -12.59 -7.24 25.06
C LEU A 12 -11.31 -7.98 24.63
N LEU A 13 -11.27 -9.31 24.77
CA LEU A 13 -10.15 -10.15 24.35
C LEU A 13 -9.89 -10.07 22.83
N SER A 14 -10.95 -10.07 22.02
CA SER A 14 -10.84 -9.89 20.57
C SER A 14 -10.32 -8.50 20.19
N CYS A 15 -10.64 -7.48 20.97
CA CYS A 15 -10.13 -6.11 20.75
C CYS A 15 -8.65 -5.99 21.08
N LEU A 16 -8.16 -6.71 22.11
CA LEU A 16 -6.73 -6.76 22.47
C LEU A 16 -5.89 -7.54 21.47
N HIS A 17 -6.49 -8.45 20.68
CA HIS A 17 -5.85 -9.10 19.53
C HIS A 17 -5.69 -8.17 18.32
N SER A 18 -5.93 -6.86 18.47
CA SER A 18 -5.76 -5.88 17.41
C SER A 18 -4.39 -6.05 16.74
N HIS A 19 -4.50 -6.44 15.47
CA HIS A 19 -3.46 -6.75 14.52
C HIS A 19 -2.36 -5.68 14.55
N ALA A 20 -1.16 -6.05 15.01
CA ALA A 20 0.02 -5.27 14.71
C ALA A 20 0.11 -5.20 13.18
N ALA A 21 -0.09 -4.00 12.60
CA ALA A 21 0.03 -3.81 11.18
C ALA A 21 1.44 -4.23 10.78
N GLU A 22 1.56 -5.36 10.09
CA GLU A 22 2.84 -5.81 9.57
C GLU A 22 3.33 -4.74 8.59
N VAL A 23 4.48 -4.15 8.89
CA VAL A 23 5.11 -3.20 7.97
C VAL A 23 5.69 -4.02 6.82
N THR A 24 4.93 -4.12 5.73
CA THR A 24 5.41 -4.75 4.50
C THR A 24 6.48 -3.87 3.88
N LEU A 25 7.73 -4.34 3.92
CA LEU A 25 8.83 -3.67 3.23
C LEU A 25 8.86 -4.14 1.77
N HIS A 26 8.67 -3.20 0.86
CA HIS A 26 8.87 -3.43 -0.57
C HIS A 26 10.34 -3.20 -0.91
N LYS A 27 11.00 -4.22 -1.45
CA LYS A 27 12.33 -4.09 -2.07
C LYS A 27 12.14 -3.78 -3.55
N ALA A 28 12.98 -2.88 -4.06
CA ALA A 28 13.11 -2.55 -5.46
C ALA A 28 14.49 -1.91 -5.65
N ASP A 29 15.08 -2.04 -6.83
CA ASP A 29 16.30 -1.33 -7.21
C ASP A 29 16.00 0.13 -7.53
N VAL A 30 14.80 0.40 -8.08
CA VAL A 30 14.32 1.74 -8.43
C VAL A 30 12.90 1.96 -7.89
N CYS A 31 12.72 3.04 -7.14
CA CYS A 31 11.39 3.52 -6.72
C CYS A 31 11.06 4.81 -7.48
N VAL A 32 10.02 4.77 -8.32
CA VAL A 32 9.52 5.93 -9.04
C VAL A 32 8.32 6.50 -8.30
N TYR A 33 8.41 7.77 -7.90
CA TYR A 33 7.29 8.49 -7.29
C TYR A 33 6.54 9.30 -8.35
N GLY A 34 5.27 8.98 -8.57
CA GLY A 34 4.40 9.57 -9.58
C GLY A 34 4.10 8.61 -10.73
N GLY A 35 2.85 8.18 -10.84
CA GLY A 35 2.29 7.37 -11.91
C GLY A 35 1.79 8.19 -13.12
N THR A 36 2.44 9.32 -13.40
CA THR A 36 2.17 10.13 -14.60
C THR A 36 2.84 9.51 -15.83
N ALA A 37 2.57 10.03 -17.03
CA ALA A 37 3.21 9.54 -18.25
C ALA A 37 4.75 9.54 -18.17
N SER A 38 5.37 10.58 -17.59
CA SER A 38 6.83 10.63 -17.44
C SER A 38 7.35 9.62 -16.43
N GLY A 39 6.68 9.46 -15.29
CA GLY A 39 7.06 8.49 -14.26
C GLY A 39 6.95 7.05 -14.76
N VAL A 40 5.86 6.72 -15.45
CA VAL A 40 5.68 5.40 -16.06
C VAL A 40 6.76 5.13 -17.12
N MET A 41 7.10 6.11 -17.96
CA MET A 41 8.18 5.94 -18.94
C MET A 41 9.55 5.76 -18.29
N ALA A 42 9.85 6.47 -17.19
CA ALA A 42 11.07 6.26 -16.41
C ALA A 42 11.14 4.85 -15.81
N ALA A 43 10.02 4.37 -15.25
CA ALA A 43 9.93 3.01 -14.70
C ALA A 43 10.13 1.95 -15.79
N ILE A 44 9.53 2.13 -16.97
CA ILE A 44 9.71 1.22 -18.11
C ILE A 44 11.17 1.20 -18.57
N ALA A 45 11.83 2.36 -18.63
CA ALA A 45 13.24 2.42 -19.01
C ALA A 45 14.11 1.63 -18.02
N ALA A 46 13.95 1.85 -16.72
CA ALA A 46 14.68 1.10 -15.68
C ALA A 46 14.40 -0.42 -15.73
N ALA A 47 13.13 -0.81 -15.91
CA ALA A 47 12.76 -2.22 -16.03
C ALA A 47 13.37 -2.89 -17.27
N LYS A 48 13.51 -2.15 -18.39
CA LYS A 48 14.17 -2.64 -19.61
C LYS A 48 15.67 -2.89 -19.41
N GLU A 49 16.30 -2.16 -18.50
CA GLU A 49 17.69 -2.39 -18.07
C GLU A 49 17.80 -3.52 -17.01
N GLY A 50 16.70 -4.18 -16.67
CA GLY A 50 16.67 -5.33 -15.77
C GLY A 50 16.54 -5.00 -14.28
N ALA A 51 16.27 -3.73 -13.93
CA ALA A 51 16.01 -3.34 -12.54
C ALA A 51 14.65 -3.85 -12.05
N ASP A 52 14.56 -4.21 -10.76
CA ASP A 52 13.28 -4.35 -10.06
C ASP A 52 12.72 -2.97 -9.72
N VAL A 53 11.51 -2.67 -10.19
CA VAL A 53 10.95 -1.32 -10.16
C VAL A 53 9.59 -1.30 -9.46
N ILE A 54 9.43 -0.35 -8.53
CA ILE A 54 8.15 -0.01 -7.93
C ILE A 54 7.73 1.41 -8.32
N ILE A 55 6.45 1.61 -8.63
CA ILE A 55 5.86 2.93 -8.84
C ILE A 55 4.93 3.24 -7.67
N VAL A 56 5.10 4.41 -7.06
CA VAL A 56 4.22 4.94 -6.02
C VAL A 56 3.43 6.10 -6.59
N GLU A 57 2.12 5.95 -6.73
CA GLU A 57 1.21 7.03 -7.10
C GLU A 57 0.35 7.40 -5.88
N PRO A 58 0.53 8.61 -5.29
CA PRO A 58 -0.20 9.00 -4.10
C PRO A 58 -1.68 9.30 -4.37
N SER A 59 -2.05 9.65 -5.61
CA SER A 59 -3.44 9.87 -5.98
C SER A 59 -4.14 8.56 -6.30
N ARG A 60 -5.46 8.65 -6.53
CA ARG A 60 -6.27 7.50 -6.92
C ARG A 60 -6.01 7.04 -8.36
N TRP A 61 -5.47 7.92 -9.22
CA TRP A 61 -5.48 7.72 -10.66
C TRP A 61 -4.07 7.82 -11.26
N LEU A 62 -3.77 6.91 -12.19
CA LEU A 62 -2.59 7.01 -13.03
C LEU A 62 -2.82 8.03 -14.17
N GLY A 63 -1.73 8.53 -14.75
CA GLY A 63 -1.74 9.43 -15.89
C GLY A 63 -1.52 10.90 -15.55
N GLY A 64 -1.69 11.32 -14.29
CA GLY A 64 -1.57 12.75 -13.93
C GLY A 64 -2.64 13.59 -14.64
N ILE A 65 -2.26 14.74 -15.20
CA ILE A 65 -3.18 15.67 -15.89
C ILE A 65 -3.95 14.97 -17.03
N THR A 66 -3.36 13.99 -17.70
CA THR A 66 -4.02 13.25 -18.80
C THR A 66 -5.02 12.20 -18.31
N GLY A 67 -4.95 11.79 -17.04
CA GLY A 67 -5.83 10.79 -16.43
C GLY A 67 -7.12 11.35 -15.83
N GLY A 68 -7.28 12.67 -15.78
CA GLY A 68 -8.46 13.36 -15.24
C GLY A 68 -8.13 14.27 -14.07
N GLY A 69 -7.29 15.30 -14.32
CA GLY A 69 -6.95 16.32 -13.32
C GLY A 69 -8.15 16.99 -12.65
#